data_AF-F7YCB7-F1
#
_entry.id   AF-F7YCB7-F1
#
_cell.length_a   1.000
_cell.length_b   1.000
_cell.length_c   1.000
_cell.angle_alpha   90.00
_cell.angle_beta   90.00
_cell.angle_gamma   90.00
#
_symmetry.space_group_name_H-M   'P 1'
#
loop_
_entity.id
_entity.type
_entity.pdbx_description
1 polymer ?
#
loop_
_entity_poly.entity_id
_entity_poly.type
_entity_poly.pdbx_seq_one_letter_code
_entity_poly.pdbx_strand_id
1 'polypeptide(L)'
;MIANTGIQVLTAGEPIPWQPSVPTTRLDSEHLIACEAEVFAMTEALKFQDSIPEVAATSLIGVIAKLEMILGADRDIGDPTDFPWPHIASVLRDLKAIAGDLPVGRRSRERTRSDVAKHWERAVKLVAALKAEGEAE
;
A
#
# COMPACT_ATOMS: atom_id res chain seq x y z
N MET A 1 -27.17 -9.87 -65.61
CA MET A 1 -26.84 -8.59 -64.94
C MET A 1 -25.93 -8.90 -63.77
N ILE A 2 -24.68 -8.44 -63.84
CA ILE A 2 -23.85 -7.85 -62.77
C ILE A 2 -22.54 -7.45 -63.46
N ALA A 3 -22.08 -6.25 -63.14
CA ALA A 3 -21.28 -5.38 -63.99
C ALA A 3 -19.77 -5.71 -64.00
N ASN A 4 -19.18 -5.56 -65.19
CA ASN A 4 -17.75 -5.30 -65.37
C ASN A 4 -17.48 -3.82 -65.04
N THR A 5 -16.64 -3.57 -64.04
CA THR A 5 -15.97 -2.29 -63.79
C THR A 5 -14.54 -2.67 -63.42
N GLY A 6 -13.59 -2.63 -64.36
CA GLY A 6 -12.78 -1.43 -64.62
C GLY A 6 -11.87 -1.21 -63.41
N ILE A 7 -10.60 -1.59 -63.45
CA ILE A 7 -9.52 -0.71 -63.93
C ILE A 7 -8.30 -1.56 -64.32
N GLN A 8 -7.83 -1.39 -65.55
CA GLN A 8 -6.45 -1.68 -65.93
C GLN A 8 -5.62 -0.42 -65.70
N VAL A 9 -4.56 -0.52 -64.89
CA VAL A 9 -3.41 0.38 -65.00
C VAL A 9 -2.16 -0.48 -64.88
N LEU A 10 -1.54 -0.72 -66.04
CA LEU A 10 -0.16 -1.19 -66.15
C LEU A 10 0.74 0.02 -65.92
N THR A 11 1.29 0.18 -64.71
CA THR A 11 2.52 0.95 -64.52
C THR A 11 3.67 -0.02 -64.33
N ALA A 12 4.63 0.00 -65.23
CA ALA A 12 5.93 -0.64 -65.03
C ALA A 12 6.61 0.03 -63.82
N GLY A 13 6.54 -0.62 -62.66
CA GLY A 13 7.29 -0.33 -61.46
C GLY A 13 7.88 -1.65 -60.96
N GLU A 14 9.17 -1.63 -60.64
CA GLU A 14 9.98 -2.77 -60.21
C GLU A 14 9.27 -3.69 -59.21
N PRO A 15 9.56 -5.00 -59.20
CA PRO A 15 8.98 -5.89 -58.20
C PRO A 15 9.41 -5.41 -56.82
N ILE A 16 8.45 -4.88 -56.05
CA ILE A 16 8.62 -4.61 -54.62
C ILE A 16 9.15 -5.91 -54.00
N PRO A 17 10.29 -5.89 -53.28
CA PRO A 17 10.78 -7.07 -52.62
C PRO A 17 9.69 -7.56 -51.70
N TRP A 18 9.24 -8.80 -51.89
CA TRP A 18 8.34 -9.48 -50.98
C TRP A 18 8.89 -9.28 -49.58
N GLN A 19 8.23 -8.45 -48.78
CA GLN A 19 8.46 -8.42 -47.35
C GLN A 19 8.11 -9.83 -46.87
N PRO A 20 9.08 -10.60 -46.32
CA PRO A 20 8.73 -11.89 -45.77
C PRO A 20 7.69 -11.62 -44.70
N SER A 21 6.49 -12.13 -44.90
CA SER A 21 5.46 -12.21 -43.88
C SER A 21 6.14 -12.82 -42.66
N VAL A 22 6.30 -12.01 -41.61
CA VAL A 22 6.87 -12.51 -40.36
C VAL A 22 6.02 -13.71 -39.99
N PRO A 23 6.59 -14.93 -39.94
CA PRO A 23 5.78 -16.11 -39.72
C PRO A 23 5.05 -15.91 -38.39
N THR A 24 3.73 -16.13 -38.37
CA THR A 24 2.88 -15.92 -37.19
C THR A 24 3.48 -16.59 -35.96
N THR A 25 4.11 -17.76 -36.14
CA THR A 25 4.88 -18.49 -35.13
C THR A 25 6.07 -17.72 -34.51
N ARG A 26 6.71 -16.81 -35.23
CA ARG A 26 7.78 -15.95 -34.70
C ARG A 26 7.22 -14.79 -33.88
N LEU A 27 6.11 -14.20 -34.30
CA LEU A 27 5.40 -13.18 -33.51
C LEU A 27 4.83 -13.80 -32.22
N ASP A 28 4.30 -15.02 -32.29
CA ASP A 28 3.84 -15.77 -31.13
C ASP A 28 5.00 -16.09 -30.18
N SER A 29 6.18 -16.46 -30.71
CA SER A 29 7.37 -16.69 -29.90
C SER A 29 7.91 -15.41 -29.24
N GLU A 30 7.94 -14.29 -29.95
CA GLU A 30 8.40 -13.00 -29.41
C GLU A 30 7.42 -12.49 -28.33
N HIS A 31 6.12 -12.69 -28.53
CA HIS A 31 5.10 -12.39 -27.54
C HIS A 31 5.25 -13.26 -26.28
N LEU A 32 5.47 -14.58 -26.41
CA LEU A 32 5.70 -15.46 -25.26
C LEU A 32 6.96 -15.07 -24.48
N ILE A 33 8.03 -14.66 -25.17
CA ILE A 33 9.26 -14.16 -24.54
C ILE A 33 8.98 -12.86 -23.77
N ALA A 34 8.19 -11.94 -24.35
CA ALA A 34 7.80 -10.71 -23.66
C ALA A 34 6.97 -10.98 -22.41
N CYS A 35 5.97 -11.87 -22.50
CA CYS A 35 5.17 -12.30 -21.34
C CYS A 35 6.02 -12.90 -20.23
N GLU A 36 6.98 -13.78 -20.57
CA GLU A 36 7.89 -14.37 -19.58
C GLU A 36 8.79 -13.30 -18.94
N ALA A 37 9.30 -12.35 -19.73
CA ALA A 37 10.11 -11.25 -19.23
C ALA A 37 9.31 -10.32 -18.30
N GLU A 38 8.02 -10.08 -18.58
CA GLU A 38 7.12 -9.30 -17.73
C GLU A 38 6.88 -10.00 -16.37
N VAL A 39 6.60 -11.31 -16.40
CA VAL A 39 6.42 -12.11 -15.17
C VAL A 39 7.69 -12.12 -14.35
N PHE A 40 8.85 -12.28 -14.99
CA PHE A 40 10.14 -12.22 -14.33
C PHE A 40 10.38 -10.86 -13.66
N ALA A 41 10.18 -9.76 -14.39
CA ALA A 41 10.37 -8.41 -13.88
C ALA A 41 9.43 -8.11 -12.68
N MET A 42 8.16 -8.51 -12.78
CA MET A 42 7.20 -8.37 -11.69
C MET A 42 7.62 -9.18 -10.47
N THR A 43 8.06 -10.42 -10.68
CA THR A 43 8.51 -11.32 -9.60
C THR A 43 9.72 -10.75 -8.87
N GLU A 44 10.71 -10.22 -9.59
CA GLU A 44 11.88 -9.59 -8.97
C GLU A 44 11.50 -8.32 -8.20
N ALA A 45 10.55 -7.52 -8.71
CA ALA A 45 10.03 -6.36 -7.99
C ALA A 45 9.33 -6.75 -6.68
N LEU A 46 8.52 -7.82 -6.70
CA LEU A 46 7.86 -8.37 -5.50
C LEU A 46 8.90 -8.83 -4.47
N LYS A 47 9.92 -9.60 -4.89
CA LYS A 47 11.01 -10.02 -3.99
C LYS A 47 11.74 -8.84 -3.37
N PHE A 48 11.95 -7.77 -4.15
CA PHE A 48 12.56 -6.56 -3.61
C PHE A 48 11.68 -5.92 -2.54
N GLN A 49 10.37 -5.81 -2.76
CA GLN A 49 9.43 -5.32 -1.75
C GLN A 49 9.41 -6.16 -0.47
N ASP A 50 9.52 -7.49 -0.60
CA ASP A 50 9.61 -8.42 0.53
C ASP A 50 10.90 -8.23 1.35
N SER A 51 11.97 -7.74 0.72
CA SER A 51 13.27 -7.48 1.37
C SER A 51 13.36 -6.12 2.08
N ILE A 52 12.46 -5.17 1.78
CA ILE A 52 12.50 -3.81 2.34
C ILE A 52 12.47 -3.74 3.88
N PRO A 53 11.81 -4.66 4.62
CA PRO A 53 11.91 -4.70 6.08
C PRO A 53 13.34 -4.80 6.62
N GLU A 54 14.27 -5.38 5.85
CA GLU A 54 15.67 -5.58 6.23
C GLU A 54 16.53 -4.33 6.00
N VAL A 55 16.10 -3.42 5.13
CA VAL A 55 16.83 -2.21 4.78
C VAL A 55 16.51 -1.10 5.77
N ALA A 56 17.45 -0.66 6.60
CA ALA A 56 17.21 0.41 7.58
C ALA A 56 16.98 1.78 6.92
N ALA A 57 15.92 2.49 7.30
CA ALA A 57 15.73 3.89 6.93
C ALA A 57 16.51 4.80 7.89
N THR A 58 17.45 5.57 7.35
CA THR A 58 18.32 6.48 8.13
C THR A 58 17.75 7.89 8.27
N SER A 59 16.58 8.16 7.67
CA SER A 59 15.93 9.46 7.68
C SER A 59 14.41 9.33 7.75
N LEU A 60 13.73 10.39 8.18
CA LEU A 60 12.26 10.45 8.21
C LEU A 60 11.66 10.30 6.80
N ILE A 61 12.33 10.84 5.77
CA ILE A 61 11.91 10.66 4.37
C ILE A 61 11.95 9.18 3.98
N GLY A 62 12.99 8.44 4.38
CA GLY A 62 13.06 7.00 4.14
C GLY A 62 11.97 6.21 4.87
N VAL A 63 11.62 6.63 6.08
CA VAL A 63 10.49 6.05 6.82
C VAL A 63 9.16 6.31 6.12
N ILE A 64 8.94 7.54 5.64
CA ILE A 64 7.74 7.90 4.88
C ILE A 64 7.65 7.05 3.60
N ALA A 65 8.74 6.89 2.87
CA ALA A 65 8.77 6.07 1.67
C ALA A 65 8.37 4.61 1.94
N LYS A 66 8.82 4.01 3.06
CA LYS A 66 8.36 2.67 3.48
C LYS A 66 6.87 2.63 3.77
N LEU A 67 6.33 3.66 4.44
CA LEU A 67 4.90 3.73 4.76
C LEU A 67 4.03 3.93 3.51
N GLU A 68 4.46 4.78 2.58
CA GLU A 68 3.78 4.99 1.30
C GLU A 68 3.77 3.72 0.46
N MET A 69 4.87 2.97 0.44
CA MET A 69 4.94 1.66 -0.20
C MET A 69 3.93 0.69 0.42
N ILE A 70 3.89 0.57 1.75
CA ILE A 70 2.93 -0.31 2.45
C ILE A 70 1.49 0.08 2.11
N LEU A 71 1.17 1.37 2.08
CA LEU A 71 -0.16 1.89 1.75
C LEU A 71 -0.54 1.67 0.28
N GLY A 72 0.43 1.55 -0.61
CA GLY A 72 0.24 1.30 -2.03
C GLY A 72 0.15 -0.18 -2.40
N ALA A 73 0.64 -1.09 -1.54
CA ALA A 73 0.77 -2.51 -1.85
C ALA A 73 -0.57 -3.25 -1.91
N ASP A 74 -1.50 -3.00 -0.97
CA ASP A 74 -2.90 -3.40 -1.13
C ASP A 74 -3.76 -2.71 -0.06
N ARG A 75 -4.77 -1.95 -0.48
CA ARG A 75 -5.70 -1.28 0.46
C ARG A 75 -6.80 -2.22 0.94
N ASP A 76 -6.95 -3.38 0.30
CA ASP A 76 -7.97 -4.38 0.61
C ASP A 76 -7.29 -5.63 1.19
N ILE A 77 -6.77 -5.50 2.42
CA ILE A 77 -6.30 -6.66 3.20
C ILE A 77 -7.52 -7.55 3.51
N GLY A 78 -7.76 -8.53 2.63
CA GLY A 78 -8.87 -9.48 2.77
C GLY A 78 -8.65 -10.49 3.89
N ASP A 79 -7.40 -10.95 4.06
CA ASP A 79 -6.98 -11.82 5.16
C ASP A 79 -6.10 -11.03 6.15
N PRO A 80 -6.48 -10.95 7.44
CA PRO A 80 -5.66 -10.34 8.48
C PRO A 80 -4.23 -10.90 8.61
N THR A 81 -3.97 -12.10 8.09
CA THR A 81 -2.62 -12.70 8.05
C THR A 81 -1.73 -12.07 6.97
N ASP A 82 -2.31 -11.43 5.94
CA ASP A 82 -1.59 -10.68 4.92
C ASP A 82 -1.16 -9.28 5.41
N PHE A 83 -1.48 -8.94 6.66
CA PHE A 83 -1.06 -7.67 7.23
C PHE A 83 0.48 -7.59 7.28
N PRO A 84 1.10 -6.47 6.83
CA PRO A 84 2.54 -6.37 6.60
C PRO A 84 3.32 -6.13 7.90
N TRP A 85 3.20 -7.06 8.86
CA TRP A 85 3.85 -7.01 10.17
C TRP A 85 5.37 -6.79 10.08
N PRO A 86 6.13 -7.46 9.18
CA PRO A 86 7.57 -7.24 9.06
C PRO A 86 7.90 -5.79 8.69
N HIS A 87 7.16 -5.19 7.76
CA HIS A 87 7.36 -3.82 7.32
C HIS A 87 7.03 -2.81 8.41
N ILE A 88 5.93 -3.02 9.15
CA ILE A 88 5.56 -2.16 10.28
C ILE A 88 6.61 -2.23 11.40
N ALA A 89 7.09 -3.43 11.73
CA ALA A 89 8.15 -3.61 12.73
C ALA A 89 9.45 -2.89 12.31
N SER A 90 9.79 -2.94 11.02
CA SER A 90 10.93 -2.22 10.44
C SER A 90 10.78 -0.70 10.58
N VAL A 91 9.63 -0.15 10.19
CA VAL A 91 9.32 1.29 10.34
C VAL A 91 9.44 1.73 11.80
N LEU A 92 8.90 0.97 12.74
CA LEU A 92 8.98 1.31 14.17
C LEU A 92 10.41 1.29 14.68
N ARG A 93 11.24 0.35 14.22
CA ARG A 93 12.67 0.30 14.56
C ARG A 93 13.41 1.54 14.04
N ASP A 94 13.16 1.91 12.79
CA ASP A 94 13.79 3.08 12.16
C ASP A 94 13.37 4.39 12.85
N LEU A 95 12.07 4.54 13.15
CA LEU A 95 11.57 5.69 13.91
C LEU A 95 12.23 5.81 15.28
N LYS A 96 12.42 4.70 16.00
CA LYS A 96 13.13 4.72 17.28
C LYS A 96 14.60 5.06 17.13
N ALA A 97 15.25 4.60 16.06
CA ALA A 97 16.63 4.96 15.77
C ALA A 97 16.79 6.47 15.50
N ILE A 98 15.79 7.09 14.86
CA ILE A 98 15.79 8.52 14.51
C ILE A 98 15.35 9.41 15.67
N ALA A 99 14.23 9.08 16.32
CA ALA A 99 13.57 9.93 17.31
C ALA A 99 13.86 9.53 18.76
N GLY A 100 14.56 8.40 18.98
CA GLY A 100 14.71 7.77 20.28
C GLY A 100 13.48 6.95 20.68
N ASP A 101 13.55 6.30 21.83
CA ASP A 101 12.40 5.59 22.39
C ASP A 101 11.34 6.58 22.88
N LEU A 102 10.07 6.16 22.77
CA LEU A 102 8.99 6.85 23.46
C LEU A 102 9.32 6.94 24.95
N PRO A 103 9.13 8.10 25.59
CA PRO A 103 9.28 8.19 27.04
C PRO A 103 8.38 7.12 27.64
N VAL A 104 8.88 6.37 28.62
CA VAL A 104 8.07 5.38 29.34
C VAL A 104 6.89 6.13 29.90
N GLY A 105 5.76 6.04 29.21
CA GLY A 105 4.52 6.71 29.55
C GLY A 105 3.97 6.03 30.79
N ARG A 106 4.57 6.29 31.94
CA ARG A 106 3.92 6.14 33.23
C ARG A 106 2.84 7.21 33.24
N ARG A 107 1.71 6.95 32.56
CA ARG A 107 0.41 7.31 33.15
C ARG A 107 0.40 6.56 34.46
N SER A 108 0.96 7.21 35.47
CA SER A 108 1.05 6.71 36.82
C SER A 108 -0.35 6.22 37.17
N ARG A 109 -0.47 4.93 37.51
CA ARG A 109 -1.76 4.37 37.93
C ARG A 109 -2.31 5.18 39.11
N GLU A 110 -1.41 5.77 39.89
CA GLU A 110 -1.69 6.70 40.97
C GLU A 110 -2.34 7.99 40.45
N ARG A 111 -1.86 8.58 39.35
CA ARG A 111 -2.48 9.76 38.70
C ARG A 111 -3.88 9.45 38.20
N THR A 112 -4.06 8.33 37.50
CA THR A 112 -5.39 7.87 37.04
C THR A 112 -6.33 7.61 38.22
N ARG A 113 -5.85 6.95 39.29
CA ARG A 113 -6.65 6.70 40.50
C ARG A 113 -7.02 8.00 41.23
N SER A 114 -6.11 8.96 41.29
CA SER A 114 -6.35 10.28 41.89
C SER A 114 -7.43 11.04 41.12
N ASP A 115 -7.37 11.01 39.79
CA ASP A 115 -8.37 11.67 38.95
C ASP A 115 -9.75 11.00 39.10
N VAL A 116 -9.80 9.66 39.11
CA VAL A 116 -11.04 8.91 39.39
C VAL A 116 -11.62 9.27 40.76
N ALA A 117 -10.79 9.36 41.81
CA ALA A 117 -11.24 9.73 43.14
C ALA A 117 -11.85 11.15 43.19
N LYS A 118 -11.22 12.12 42.50
CA LYS A 118 -11.76 13.49 42.40
C LYS A 118 -13.09 13.52 41.67
N HIS A 119 -13.22 12.78 40.57
CA HIS A 119 -14.48 12.70 39.83
C HIS A 119 -15.58 12.02 40.66
N TRP A 120 -15.23 10.98 41.43
CA TRP A 120 -16.16 10.33 42.35
C TRP A 120 -16.66 11.30 43.43
N GLU A 121 -15.76 12.05 44.07
CA GLU A 121 -16.14 13.04 45.09
C GLU A 121 -17.09 14.11 44.52
N ARG A 122 -16.81 14.59 43.30
CA ARG A 122 -17.68 15.55 42.60
C ARG A 122 -19.05 14.96 42.28
N ALA A 123 -19.09 13.71 41.84
CA ALA A 123 -20.35 13.02 41.54
C ALA A 123 -21.20 12.82 42.81
N VAL A 124 -20.59 12.45 43.93
CA VAL A 124 -21.27 12.32 45.22
C VAL A 124 -21.88 13.67 45.65
N LYS A 125 -21.12 14.77 45.53
CA LYS A 125 -21.62 16.12 45.83
C LYS A 125 -22.80 16.51 44.93
N LEU A 126 -22.71 16.22 43.64
CA LEU A 126 -23.78 16.50 42.68
C LEU A 126 -25.06 15.72 43.02
N VAL A 127 -24.95 14.41 43.29
CA VAL A 127 -26.11 13.58 43.66
C VAL A 127 -26.75 14.05 44.97
N ALA A 128 -25.95 14.47 45.95
CA ALA A 128 -26.48 15.01 47.20
C ALA A 128 -27.24 16.32 46.98
N ALA A 129 -26.71 17.23 46.14
CA ALA A 129 -27.37 18.48 45.80
C ALA A 129 -28.71 18.25 45.07
N LEU A 130 -28.75 17.34 44.09
CA LEU A 130 -29.97 17.01 43.36
C LEU A 130 -31.05 16.39 44.25
N LYS A 131 -30.67 15.60 45.26
CA LYS A 131 -31.63 15.07 46.24
C LYS A 131 -32.20 16.16 47.15
N ALA A 132 -31.36 17.09 47.60
CA ALA A 132 -31.79 18.21 48.44
C ALA A 132 -32.73 19.17 47.68
N GLU A 133 -32.52 19.37 46.37
CA GLU A 133 -33.41 20.17 45.53
C GLU A 133 -34.78 19.48 45.32
N GLY A 134 -34.81 18.15 45.12
CA GLY A 134 -36.05 17.40 44.95
C GLY A 134 -36.87 17.17 46.23
N GLU A 135 -36.28 17.36 47.41
CA GLU A 135 -36.98 17.33 48.71
C GLU A 135 -37.52 18.72 49.13
N ALA A 136 -37.14 19.77 48.41
CA ALA A 136 -37.54 21.15 48.66
C ALA A 136 -38.70 21.64 47.76
N GLU A 137 -39.18 20.78 46.86
CA GLU A 137 -40.37 20.96 45.99
C GLU A 137 -41.57 20.16 46.52
#